data_AF-A0A530R3U1-F1
#
_entry.id   AF-A0A530R3U1-F1
#
_cell.length_a   1.000
_cell.length_b   1.000
_cell.length_c   1.000
_cell.angle_alpha   90.00
_cell.angle_beta   90.00
_cell.angle_gamma   90.00
#
_symmetry.space_group_name_H-M   'P 1'
#
loop_
_entity.id
_entity.type
_entity.pdbx_description
1 polymer ?
#
loop_
_entity_poly.entity_id
_entity_poly.type
_entity_poly.pdbx_seq_one_letter_code
_entity_poly.pdbx_strand_id
1 'polypeptide(L)'
;FKFLAATGRIELPRASWIETSGYLEHRAEMVVRTLIRDAEPDRNLTDVDKVWLQTWIHGHADLITRDGNFPFLNAAKREIAHLGYLKIEDVFPHQRFLVIRAKPGHPDAWLTNQLISDFVPQDFVSRYVFNKPGFYRDYDGFSDAWRSHVVDVLKTTYLKEKVAFRTRLYGLTD
;
A
#
# COMPACT_ATOMS: atom_id res chain seq x y z
N PHE A 1 12.07 1.36 -11.95
CA PHE A 1 12.82 1.32 -10.67
C PHE A 1 14.21 1.99 -10.75
N LYS A 2 15.19 1.43 -11.47
CA LYS A 2 16.60 1.91 -11.46
C LYS A 2 16.74 3.43 -11.71
N PHE A 3 16.04 3.96 -12.71
CA PHE A 3 16.02 5.40 -12.99
C PHE A 3 15.61 6.22 -11.76
N LEU A 4 14.47 5.89 -11.14
CA LEU A 4 13.96 6.60 -9.96
C LEU A 4 14.96 6.61 -8.80
N ALA A 5 15.63 5.47 -8.57
CA ALA A 5 16.66 5.33 -7.54
C ALA A 5 17.89 6.20 -7.86
N ALA A 6 18.44 6.06 -9.07
CA ALA A 6 19.64 6.77 -9.51
C ALA A 6 19.45 8.29 -9.56
N THR A 7 18.23 8.77 -9.82
CA THR A 7 17.92 10.20 -9.84
C THR A 7 17.41 10.74 -8.50
N GLY A 8 17.40 9.94 -7.43
CA GLY A 8 16.97 10.39 -6.10
C GLY A 8 15.47 10.75 -5.99
N ARG A 9 14.62 10.19 -6.87
CA ARG A 9 13.17 10.45 -6.89
C ARG A 9 12.40 9.65 -5.85
N ILE A 10 13.00 8.58 -5.34
CA ILE A 10 12.39 7.68 -4.35
C ILE A 10 13.15 7.70 -3.05
N GLU A 11 12.43 7.49 -1.96
CA GLU A 11 13.01 7.24 -0.64
C GLU A 11 13.07 5.72 -0.41
N LEU A 12 14.27 5.22 -0.10
CA LEU A 12 14.51 3.80 0.18
C LEU A 12 13.96 3.41 1.57
N PRO A 13 13.56 2.15 1.77
CA PRO A 13 12.98 1.67 3.03
C PRO A 13 14.00 1.75 4.18
N ARG A 14 13.81 2.73 5.05
CA ARG A 14 14.61 2.96 6.26
C ARG A 14 13.70 3.12 7.46
N ALA A 15 14.16 2.66 8.63
CA ALA A 15 13.41 2.70 9.88
C ALA A 15 12.90 4.11 10.21
N SER A 16 13.74 5.13 9.95
CA SER A 16 13.44 6.54 10.24
C SER A 16 12.08 7.04 9.73
N TRP A 17 11.60 6.50 8.60
CA TRP A 17 10.29 6.86 8.06
C TRP A 17 9.31 5.69 8.07
N ILE A 18 9.76 4.44 7.84
CA ILE A 18 8.87 3.27 7.77
C ILE A 18 8.15 3.04 9.10
N GLU A 19 8.88 3.10 10.22
CA GLU A 19 8.33 2.79 11.54
C GLU A 19 7.36 3.86 12.03
N THR A 20 7.65 5.13 11.72
CA THR A 20 6.82 6.26 12.13
C THR A 20 5.60 6.45 11.24
N SER A 21 5.67 6.01 9.98
CA SER A 21 4.58 6.19 9.02
C SER A 21 3.51 5.11 9.07
N GLY A 22 3.87 3.87 9.45
CA GLY A 22 3.00 2.70 9.33
C GLY A 22 2.75 2.29 7.86
N TYR A 23 3.75 2.52 7.00
CA TYR A 23 3.59 2.41 5.55
C TYR A 23 3.45 0.95 5.08
N LEU A 24 4.25 0.05 5.64
CA LEU A 24 4.22 -1.36 5.27
C LEU A 24 2.94 -2.04 5.78
N GLU A 25 2.43 -1.61 6.93
CA GLU A 25 1.15 -2.07 7.49
C GLU A 25 -0.02 -1.65 6.60
N HIS A 26 -0.04 -0.39 6.17
CA HIS A 26 -1.05 0.09 5.21
C HIS A 26 -1.00 -0.75 3.93
N ARG A 27 0.18 -0.93 3.34
CA ARG A 27 0.36 -1.75 2.12
C ARG A 27 -0.10 -3.19 2.33
N ALA A 28 0.26 -3.81 3.46
CA ALA A 28 -0.10 -5.19 3.77
C ALA A 28 -1.61 -5.35 3.94
N GLU A 29 -2.27 -4.39 4.58
CA GLU A 29 -3.72 -4.37 4.71
C GLU A 29 -4.40 -4.28 3.34
N MET A 30 -3.92 -3.41 2.44
CA MET A 30 -4.48 -3.26 1.09
C MET A 30 -4.30 -4.54 0.23
N VAL A 31 -3.16 -5.22 0.36
CA VAL A 31 -2.92 -6.53 -0.26
C VAL A 31 -3.98 -7.53 0.22
N VAL A 32 -4.16 -7.66 1.53
CA VAL A 32 -5.11 -8.63 2.11
C VAL A 32 -6.54 -8.33 1.68
N ARG A 33 -6.97 -7.06 1.72
CA ARG A 33 -8.31 -6.65 1.26
C ARG A 33 -8.54 -7.03 -0.21
N THR A 34 -7.54 -6.87 -1.05
CA THR A 34 -7.60 -7.27 -2.47
C THR A 34 -7.71 -8.79 -2.62
N LEU A 35 -6.95 -9.56 -1.83
CA LEU A 35 -7.05 -11.03 -1.84
C LEU A 35 -8.42 -11.53 -1.37
N ILE A 36 -9.03 -10.86 -0.38
CA ILE A 36 -10.39 -11.18 0.06
C ILE A 36 -11.39 -10.95 -1.07
N ARG A 37 -11.31 -9.79 -1.75
CA ARG A 37 -12.16 -9.50 -2.91
C ARG A 37 -12.04 -10.56 -3.99
N ASP A 38 -10.82 -11.00 -4.29
CA ASP A 38 -10.58 -11.95 -5.38
C ASP A 38 -11.03 -13.37 -5.01
N ALA A 39 -10.89 -13.77 -3.75
CA ALA A 39 -11.32 -15.08 -3.26
C ALA A 39 -12.83 -15.16 -2.96
N GLU A 40 -13.42 -14.06 -2.49
CA GLU A 40 -14.80 -13.98 -2.01
C GLU A 40 -15.49 -12.68 -2.52
N PRO A 41 -15.81 -12.58 -3.83
CA PRO A 41 -16.24 -11.32 -4.46
C PRO A 41 -17.53 -10.71 -3.91
N ASP A 42 -18.42 -11.55 -3.39
CA ASP A 42 -19.72 -11.15 -2.82
C ASP A 42 -19.65 -10.90 -1.31
N ARG A 43 -18.47 -11.06 -0.69
CA ARG A 43 -18.33 -10.89 0.74
C ARG A 43 -18.54 -9.43 1.13
N ASN A 44 -19.43 -9.22 2.09
CA ASN A 44 -19.57 -7.93 2.73
C ASN A 44 -18.34 -7.67 3.63
N LEU A 45 -17.64 -6.57 3.36
CA LEU A 45 -16.47 -6.11 4.11
C LEU A 45 -16.73 -4.84 4.92
N THR A 46 -18.00 -4.46 5.08
CA THR A 46 -18.40 -3.48 6.08
C THR A 46 -17.97 -3.96 7.47
N ASP A 47 -17.42 -3.05 8.27
CA ASP A 47 -16.96 -3.30 9.65
C ASP A 47 -15.83 -4.34 9.81
N VAL A 48 -15.09 -4.64 8.75
CA VAL A 48 -13.90 -5.50 8.85
C VAL A 48 -12.81 -4.80 9.67
N ASP A 49 -12.58 -5.33 10.87
CA ASP A 49 -11.52 -4.90 11.78
C ASP A 49 -10.21 -5.69 11.62
N LYS A 50 -9.19 -5.32 12.40
CA LYS A 50 -7.88 -5.98 12.36
C LYS A 50 -7.91 -7.43 12.84
N VAL A 51 -8.73 -7.76 13.84
CA VAL A 51 -8.81 -9.10 14.42
C VAL A 51 -9.41 -10.07 13.41
N TRP A 52 -10.45 -9.62 12.73
CA TRP A 52 -11.08 -10.33 11.63
C TRP A 52 -10.09 -10.56 10.49
N LEU A 53 -9.33 -9.52 10.08
CA LEU A 53 -8.33 -9.67 9.02
C LEU A 53 -7.27 -10.72 9.38
N GLN A 54 -6.79 -10.73 10.63
CA GLN A 54 -5.86 -11.76 11.09
C GLN A 54 -6.47 -13.17 11.03
N THR A 55 -7.73 -13.30 11.43
CA THR A 55 -8.45 -14.58 11.37
C THR A 55 -8.58 -15.05 9.93
N TRP A 56 -8.92 -14.15 9.00
CA TRP A 56 -9.02 -14.47 7.57
C TRP A 56 -7.67 -14.90 6.99
N ILE A 57 -6.59 -14.20 7.32
CA ILE A 57 -5.21 -14.53 6.89
C ILE A 57 -4.81 -15.93 7.36
N HIS A 58 -5.08 -16.28 8.61
CA HIS A 58 -4.81 -17.63 9.13
C HIS A 58 -5.66 -18.70 8.43
N GLY A 59 -6.93 -18.42 8.16
CA GLY A 59 -7.82 -19.33 7.44
C GLY A 59 -7.47 -19.51 5.95
N HIS A 60 -6.69 -18.60 5.37
CA HIS A 60 -6.30 -18.59 3.95
C HIS A 60 -4.78 -18.56 3.75
N ALA A 61 -4.04 -19.23 4.65
CA ALA A 61 -2.57 -19.22 4.65
C ALA A 61 -1.95 -19.67 3.30
N ASP A 62 -2.56 -20.64 2.62
CA ASP A 62 -2.09 -21.11 1.31
C ASP A 62 -2.21 -20.03 0.23
N LEU A 63 -3.35 -19.31 0.19
CA LEU A 63 -3.58 -18.20 -0.72
C LEU A 63 -2.60 -17.05 -0.45
N ILE A 64 -2.41 -16.72 0.83
CA ILE A 64 -1.48 -15.68 1.29
C ILE A 64 -0.03 -16.01 0.90
N THR A 65 0.37 -17.27 1.07
CA THR A 65 1.70 -17.75 0.67
C THR A 65 1.89 -17.70 -0.84
N ARG A 66 0.86 -18.08 -1.60
CA ARG A 66 0.90 -18.09 -3.07
C ARG A 66 1.00 -16.68 -3.67
N ASP A 67 0.30 -15.69 -3.11
CA ASP A 67 0.48 -14.28 -3.50
C ASP A 67 1.85 -13.74 -3.08
N GLY A 68 2.28 -14.03 -1.85
CA GLY A 68 3.63 -13.74 -1.36
C GLY A 68 3.89 -12.27 -0.98
N ASN A 69 3.02 -11.31 -1.33
CA ASN A 69 3.23 -9.90 -0.99
C ASN A 69 3.01 -9.61 0.50
N PHE A 70 1.99 -10.20 1.11
CA PHE A 70 1.75 -10.04 2.55
C PHE A 70 2.89 -10.65 3.41
N PRO A 71 3.34 -11.90 3.17
CA PRO A 71 4.52 -12.44 3.85
C PRO A 71 5.77 -11.59 3.65
N PHE A 72 6.02 -11.12 2.42
CA PHE A 72 7.15 -10.24 2.11
C PHE A 72 7.09 -8.92 2.91
N LEU A 73 5.94 -8.23 2.91
CA LEU A 73 5.79 -6.96 3.64
C LEU A 73 6.02 -7.12 5.15
N ASN A 74 5.57 -8.24 5.74
CA ASN A 74 5.83 -8.55 7.14
C ASN A 74 7.30 -8.88 7.40
N ALA A 75 7.97 -9.60 6.49
CA ALA A 75 9.40 -9.87 6.58
C ALA A 75 10.21 -8.58 6.48
N ALA A 76 9.90 -7.73 5.50
CA ALA A 76 10.51 -6.41 5.32
C ALA A 76 10.36 -5.53 6.56
N LYS A 77 9.15 -5.49 7.16
CA LYS A 77 8.92 -4.77 8.41
C LYS A 77 9.82 -5.27 9.55
N ARG A 78 9.93 -6.59 9.73
CA ARG A 78 10.79 -7.18 10.77
C ARG A 78 12.27 -6.91 10.53
N GLU A 79 12.71 -7.00 9.27
CA GLU A 79 14.09 -6.72 8.89
C GLU A 79 14.47 -5.26 9.16
N ILE A 80 13.61 -4.32 8.77
CA ILE A 80 13.82 -2.88 9.04
C ILE A 80 13.87 -2.61 10.54
N ALA A 81 12.98 -3.23 11.32
CA ALA A 81 12.99 -3.08 12.78
C ALA A 81 14.27 -3.64 13.43
N HIS A 82 14.92 -4.63 12.80
CA HIS A 82 16.13 -5.24 13.32
C HIS A 82 17.42 -4.55 12.84
N LEU A 83 17.48 -4.21 11.54
CA LEU A 83 18.69 -3.71 10.87
C LEU A 83 18.66 -2.21 10.59
N GLY A 84 17.49 -1.56 10.72
CA GLY A 84 17.28 -0.15 10.41
C GLY A 84 16.99 0.15 8.93
N TYR A 85 17.10 -0.83 8.04
CA TYR A 85 16.87 -0.69 6.60
C TYR A 85 16.50 -2.04 5.96
N LEU A 86 15.99 -1.99 4.73
CA LEU A 86 15.83 -3.14 3.85
C LEU A 86 16.73 -2.94 2.62
N LYS A 87 17.59 -3.93 2.33
CA LYS A 87 18.50 -3.84 1.18
C LYS A 87 17.75 -4.08 -0.12
N ILE A 88 17.50 -3.01 -0.87
CA ILE A 88 16.58 -3.03 -2.01
C ILE A 88 17.09 -3.87 -3.19
N GLU A 89 18.40 -4.10 -3.26
CA GLU A 89 19.04 -4.99 -4.22
C GLU A 89 18.60 -6.45 -4.04
N ASP A 90 18.32 -6.85 -2.79
CA ASP A 90 17.93 -8.21 -2.41
C ASP A 90 16.41 -8.43 -2.56
N VAL A 91 15.65 -7.35 -2.77
CA VAL A 91 14.20 -7.39 -3.02
C VAL A 91 13.92 -7.73 -4.48
N PHE A 92 13.01 -8.70 -4.69
CA PHE A 92 12.55 -9.08 -6.03
C PHE A 92 11.98 -7.86 -6.79
N PRO A 93 12.27 -7.71 -8.10
CA PRO A 93 11.89 -6.53 -8.86
C PRO A 93 10.40 -6.14 -8.78
N HIS A 94 9.50 -7.12 -8.74
CA HIS A 94 8.04 -6.90 -8.66
C HIS A 94 7.58 -6.38 -7.29
N GLN A 95 8.36 -6.59 -6.23
CA GLN A 95 8.01 -6.19 -4.86
C GLN A 95 8.64 -4.85 -4.45
N ARG A 96 9.60 -4.34 -5.23
CA ARG A 96 10.33 -3.11 -4.86
C ARG A 96 9.41 -1.91 -4.65
N PHE A 97 8.37 -1.76 -5.47
CA PHE A 97 7.40 -0.66 -5.34
C PHE A 97 6.49 -0.76 -4.12
N LEU A 98 6.42 -1.92 -3.46
CA LEU A 98 5.66 -2.11 -2.23
C LEU A 98 6.32 -1.45 -1.01
N VAL A 99 7.63 -1.20 -1.07
CA VAL A 99 8.45 -0.78 0.08
C VAL A 99 9.10 0.61 -0.09
N ILE A 100 8.74 1.34 -1.14
CA ILE A 100 9.26 2.69 -1.41
C ILE A 100 8.14 3.70 -1.58
N ARG A 101 8.45 4.95 -1.29
CA ARG A 101 7.64 6.12 -1.66
C ARG A 101 8.46 7.09 -2.49
N ALA A 102 7.81 8.09 -3.10
CA ALA A 102 8.56 9.21 -3.64
C ALA A 102 9.33 9.94 -2.54
N LYS A 103 10.49 10.50 -2.87
CA LYS A 103 11.31 11.24 -1.92
C LYS A 103 10.58 12.52 -1.48
N PRO A 104 10.30 12.71 -0.17
CA PRO A 104 9.73 13.96 0.32
C PRO A 104 10.58 15.17 -0.10
N GLY A 105 9.93 16.25 -0.53
CA GLY A 105 10.59 17.48 -0.99
C GLY A 105 11.21 17.43 -2.39
N HIS A 106 11.17 16.29 -3.10
CA HIS A 106 11.57 16.25 -4.51
C HIS A 106 10.48 16.91 -5.39
N PRO A 107 10.83 17.73 -6.41
CA PRO A 107 9.84 18.39 -7.27
C PRO A 107 8.83 17.42 -7.93
N ASP A 108 9.32 16.26 -8.35
CA ASP A 108 8.49 15.19 -8.95
C ASP A 108 7.83 14.25 -7.92
N ALA A 109 7.72 14.60 -6.64
CA ALA A 109 7.22 13.67 -5.63
C ALA A 109 5.79 13.18 -5.92
N TRP A 110 4.91 14.08 -6.35
CA TRP A 110 3.54 13.74 -6.76
C TRP A 110 3.51 12.80 -7.97
N LEU A 111 4.26 13.13 -9.03
CA LEU A 111 4.35 12.30 -10.24
C LEU A 111 4.98 10.93 -9.95
N THR A 112 5.99 10.88 -9.09
CA THR A 112 6.65 9.64 -8.70
C THR A 112 5.70 8.75 -7.90
N ASN A 113 4.93 9.31 -6.96
CA ASN A 113 3.91 8.52 -6.24
C ASN A 113 2.76 8.08 -7.15
N GLN A 114 2.39 8.88 -8.16
CA GLN A 114 1.44 8.47 -9.20
C GLN A 114 1.95 7.22 -9.93
N LEU A 115 3.19 7.25 -10.41
CA LEU A 115 3.84 6.10 -11.05
C LEU A 115 3.92 4.89 -10.11
N ILE A 116 4.31 5.08 -8.85
CA ILE A 116 4.34 4.00 -7.86
C ILE A 116 2.94 3.38 -7.67
N SER A 117 1.88 4.20 -7.66
CA SER A 117 0.50 3.70 -7.54
C SER A 117 0.02 2.90 -8.75
N ASP A 118 0.65 3.05 -9.92
CA ASP A 118 0.39 2.20 -11.08
C ASP A 118 0.93 0.79 -10.91
N PHE A 119 2.08 0.65 -10.23
CA PHE A 119 2.71 -0.65 -9.94
C PHE A 119 2.17 -1.33 -8.67
N VAL A 120 1.29 -0.65 -7.92
CA VAL A 120 0.67 -1.20 -6.70
C VAL A 120 -0.85 -1.00 -6.75
N PRO A 121 -1.55 -1.59 -7.74
CA PRO A 121 -2.99 -1.40 -7.95
C PRO A 121 -3.85 -1.87 -6.77
N GLN A 122 -3.37 -2.82 -5.97
CA GLN A 122 -4.05 -3.30 -4.77
C GLN A 122 -4.25 -2.19 -3.71
N ASP A 123 -3.41 -1.16 -3.70
CA ASP A 123 -3.56 -0.01 -2.82
C ASP A 123 -4.41 1.08 -3.50
N PHE A 124 -5.71 0.83 -3.53
CA PHE A 124 -6.68 1.75 -4.10
C PHE A 124 -6.71 3.10 -3.37
N VAL A 125 -6.24 3.17 -2.11
CA VAL A 125 -6.11 4.44 -1.39
C VAL A 125 -4.98 5.27 -1.99
N SER A 126 -3.79 4.68 -2.18
CA SER A 126 -2.68 5.34 -2.88
C SER A 126 -3.09 5.73 -4.30
N ARG A 127 -3.83 4.87 -5.01
CA ARG A 127 -4.31 5.17 -6.36
C ARG A 127 -5.30 6.34 -6.34
N TYR A 128 -6.23 6.40 -5.38
CA TYR A 128 -7.14 7.55 -5.23
C TYR A 128 -6.40 8.86 -4.94
N VAL A 129 -5.33 8.81 -4.14
CA VAL A 129 -4.54 10.00 -3.78
C VAL A 129 -3.73 10.52 -4.96
N PHE A 130 -3.03 9.65 -5.68
CA PHE A 130 -2.02 10.05 -6.67
C PHE A 130 -2.41 9.81 -8.12
N ASN A 131 -3.30 8.86 -8.41
CA ASN A 131 -3.75 8.54 -9.76
C ASN A 131 -5.28 8.42 -9.82
N LYS A 132 -5.99 9.53 -9.64
CA LYS A 132 -7.47 9.56 -9.74
C LYS A 132 -8.00 8.94 -11.04
N PRO A 133 -7.46 9.25 -12.23
CA PRO A 133 -7.93 8.61 -13.47
C PRO A 133 -7.79 7.08 -13.46
N GLY A 134 -6.68 6.56 -12.94
CA GLY A 134 -6.48 5.11 -12.76
C GLY A 134 -7.45 4.53 -11.75
N PHE A 135 -7.66 5.20 -10.62
CA PHE A 135 -8.62 4.77 -9.60
C PHE A 135 -10.04 4.64 -10.16
N TYR A 136 -10.54 5.66 -10.86
CA TYR A 136 -11.91 5.63 -11.37
C TYR A 136 -12.11 4.58 -12.45
N ARG A 137 -11.08 4.31 -13.26
CA ARG A 137 -11.11 3.21 -14.23
C ARG A 137 -11.30 1.85 -13.59
N ASP A 138 -10.59 1.58 -12.48
CA ASP A 138 -10.79 0.34 -11.74
C ASP A 138 -12.16 0.33 -11.05
N TYR A 139 -12.53 1.46 -10.43
CA TYR A 139 -13.78 1.64 -9.69
C TYR A 139 -15.02 1.37 -10.55
N ASP A 140 -14.98 1.75 -11.83
CA ASP A 140 -16.05 1.48 -12.78
C ASP A 140 -16.25 -0.02 -13.04
N GLY A 141 -15.22 -0.85 -12.87
CA GLY A 141 -15.31 -2.31 -13.00
C GLY A 141 -15.64 -3.05 -11.70
N PHE A 142 -15.72 -2.37 -10.56
CA PHE A 142 -15.96 -3.00 -9.26
C PHE A 142 -17.44 -3.38 -9.04
N SER A 143 -17.67 -4.47 -8.30
CA SER A 143 -19.00 -4.82 -7.79
C SER A 143 -19.50 -3.76 -6.80
N ASP A 144 -20.81 -3.63 -6.63
CA ASP A 144 -21.39 -2.63 -5.72
C ASP A 144 -20.99 -2.86 -4.25
N ALA A 145 -20.86 -4.13 -3.83
CA ALA A 145 -20.35 -4.48 -2.51
C ALA A 145 -18.90 -3.96 -2.31
N TRP A 146 -18.04 -4.19 -3.30
CA TRP A 146 -16.65 -3.74 -3.22
C TRP A 146 -16.51 -2.22 -3.34
N ARG A 147 -17.32 -1.56 -4.18
CA ARG A 147 -17.39 -0.09 -4.24
C ARG A 147 -17.74 0.51 -2.88
N SER A 148 -18.74 -0.05 -2.20
CA SER A 148 -19.16 0.40 -0.86
C SER A 148 -18.00 0.26 0.12
N HIS A 149 -17.31 -0.88 0.10
CA HIS A 149 -16.11 -1.11 0.90
C HIS A 149 -14.99 -0.08 0.64
N VAL A 150 -14.65 0.14 -0.64
CA VAL A 150 -13.62 1.12 -1.05
C VAL A 150 -13.97 2.51 -0.54
N VAL A 151 -15.23 2.92 -0.67
CA VAL A 151 -15.71 4.22 -0.17
C VAL A 151 -15.56 4.32 1.35
N ASP A 152 -15.91 3.28 2.10
CA ASP A 152 -15.80 3.28 3.56
C ASP A 152 -14.34 3.34 4.02
N VAL A 153 -13.44 2.60 3.38
CA VAL A 153 -12.00 2.69 3.63
C VAL A 153 -11.48 4.09 3.32
N LEU A 154 -11.84 4.68 2.17
CA LEU A 154 -11.42 6.04 1.83
C LEU A 154 -11.91 7.07 2.85
N LYS A 155 -13.17 6.97 3.31
CA LYS A 155 -13.76 7.85 4.33
C LYS A 155 -13.02 7.77 5.67
N THR A 156 -12.68 6.56 6.11
CA THR A 156 -12.09 6.31 7.43
C THR A 156 -10.57 6.48 7.46
N THR A 157 -9.91 6.42 6.30
CA THR A 157 -8.44 6.56 6.18
C THR A 157 -8.02 7.94 5.67
N TYR A 158 -8.12 8.19 4.37
CA TYR A 158 -7.58 9.38 3.71
C TYR A 158 -8.49 10.60 3.83
N LEU A 159 -9.79 10.44 3.57
CA LEU A 159 -10.71 11.58 3.47
C LEU A 159 -10.98 12.25 4.83
N LYS A 160 -10.79 11.53 5.93
CA LYS A 160 -10.94 12.06 7.30
C LYS A 160 -9.93 13.18 7.59
N GLU A 161 -8.65 12.94 7.29
CA GLU A 161 -7.53 13.84 7.61
C GLU A 161 -6.51 13.82 6.46
N LYS A 162 -6.87 14.43 5.33
CA LYS A 162 -6.10 14.30 4.07
C LYS A 162 -4.64 14.70 4.22
N VAL A 163 -4.39 15.86 4.85
CA VAL A 163 -3.03 16.38 5.05
C VAL A 163 -2.26 15.47 6.00
N ALA A 164 -2.83 15.11 7.16
CA ALA A 164 -2.15 14.24 8.11
C ALA A 164 -1.84 12.86 7.51
N PHE A 165 -2.73 12.30 6.69
CA PHE A 165 -2.49 11.04 5.98
C PHE A 165 -1.31 11.16 5.01
N ARG A 166 -1.28 12.22 4.18
CA ARG A 166 -0.19 12.47 3.23
C ARG A 166 1.14 12.72 3.93
N THR A 167 1.14 13.54 4.98
CA THR A 167 2.34 13.81 5.79
C THR A 167 2.87 12.52 6.41
N ARG A 168 2.00 11.74 7.06
CA ARG A 168 2.40 10.51 7.75
C ARG A 168 2.98 9.47 6.77
N LEU A 169 2.22 9.11 5.72
CA LEU A 169 2.63 8.02 4.82
C LEU A 169 3.64 8.44 3.76
N TYR A 170 3.54 9.67 3.26
CA TYR A 170 4.28 10.12 2.07
C TYR A 170 5.22 11.30 2.34
N GLY A 171 5.21 11.89 3.54
CA GLY A 171 6.04 13.05 3.88
C GLY A 171 5.64 14.32 3.12
N LEU A 172 4.42 14.38 2.58
CA LEU A 172 3.93 15.52 1.79
C LEU A 172 3.09 16.44 2.68
N THR A 173 3.52 17.69 2.83
CA THR A 173 2.95 18.68 3.77
C THR A 173 2.24 19.85 3.08
N ASP A 174 2.16 19.81 1.75
CA ASP A 174 1.52 20.82 0.89
C ASP A 174 -0.01 20.65 0.77
#